data_AF-A0A521ICR0-F1
#
_entry.id   AF-A0A521ICR0-F1
#
_cell.length_a   1.000
_cell.length_b   1.000
_cell.length_c   1.000
_cell.angle_alpha   90.00
_cell.angle_beta   90.00
_cell.angle_gamma   90.00
#
_symmetry.space_group_name_H-M   'P 1'
#
loop_
_entity.id
_entity.type
_entity.pdbx_description
1 polymer ?
#
loop_
_entity_poly.entity_id
_entity_poly.type
_entity_poly.pdbx_seq_one_letter_code
_entity_poly.pdbx_strand_id
1 'polypeptide(L)'
;MQSPFIRFWDSRLDKLNIKVAAAENPTYRLVEAYFQDNRDPENPNDREAAESKNGIKIMVGVVDARGRALTNVRVIQAFPGEEAFALTTPAGYCEFDMSGDSSFDPNKNQAGPYTIFIRGGDKVVGLGLPLRQHVQYLLKFQQTPPARQLDGLELGVAAKVALANTFGVPLNTQAALAKFAVQNKLGIPLTDESEFQWQGATYVGQMWSGGAVFCKQGDFGNIQVA
;
A
#
# COMPACT_ATOMS: atom_id res chain seq x y z
N MET A 1 -7.04 -1.18 12.93
CA MET A 1 -5.82 -0.36 12.86
C MET A 1 -5.46 -0.24 11.38
N GLN A 2 -5.44 0.98 10.82
CA GLN A 2 -5.12 1.16 9.40
C GLN A 2 -3.65 0.85 9.14
N SER A 3 -3.35 0.25 7.99
CA SER A 3 -1.99 -0.08 7.58
C SER A 3 -1.15 1.20 7.45
N PRO A 4 0.06 1.27 8.01
CA PRO A 4 0.91 2.48 7.96
C PRO A 4 1.34 2.86 6.53
N PHE A 5 1.10 1.97 5.56
CA PHE A 5 1.44 2.18 4.15
C PHE A 5 0.36 2.91 3.35
N ILE A 6 -0.88 3.01 3.87
CA ILE A 6 -1.97 3.69 3.17
C ILE A 6 -1.80 5.20 3.37
N ARG A 7 -1.40 5.90 2.30
CA ARG A 7 -1.22 7.35 2.28
C ARG A 7 -2.56 8.10 2.26
N PHE A 8 -3.56 7.51 1.62
CA PHE A 8 -4.90 8.09 1.55
C PHE A 8 -5.98 7.00 1.63
N TRP A 9 -6.95 7.22 2.52
CA TRP A 9 -8.13 6.37 2.67
C TRP A 9 -9.37 7.25 2.77
N ASP A 10 -10.32 7.09 1.86
CA ASP A 10 -11.60 7.76 1.95
C ASP A 10 -12.43 7.16 3.08
N SER A 11 -12.68 7.94 4.15
CA SER A 11 -13.46 7.52 5.33
C SER A 11 -14.87 7.00 5.03
N ARG A 12 -15.44 7.30 3.84
CA ARG A 12 -16.72 6.72 3.41
C ARG A 12 -16.62 5.21 3.20
N LEU A 13 -15.45 4.69 2.84
CA LEU A 13 -15.22 3.25 2.65
C LEU A 13 -15.46 2.47 3.96
N ASP A 14 -15.10 3.03 5.11
CA ASP A 14 -15.36 2.41 6.41
C ASP A 14 -16.87 2.27 6.67
N LYS A 15 -17.66 3.30 6.30
CA LYS A 15 -19.12 3.28 6.42
C LYS A 15 -19.78 2.26 5.47
N LEU A 16 -19.07 1.85 4.44
CA LEU A 16 -19.49 0.82 3.48
C LEU A 16 -19.01 -0.58 3.87
N ASN A 17 -18.43 -0.75 5.06
CA ASN A 17 -17.83 -2.01 5.52
C ASN A 17 -16.70 -2.53 4.60
N ILE A 18 -16.07 -1.64 3.83
CA ILE A 18 -14.92 -1.98 2.98
C ILE A 18 -13.67 -1.99 3.84
N LYS A 19 -12.82 -3.00 3.65
CA LYS A 19 -11.64 -3.23 4.49
C LYS A 19 -10.43 -3.63 3.66
N VAL A 20 -9.25 -3.40 4.23
CA VAL A 20 -7.99 -3.92 3.70
C VAL A 20 -7.58 -5.12 4.53
N ALA A 21 -7.42 -6.28 3.89
CA ALA A 21 -6.73 -7.42 4.46
C ALA A 21 -5.25 -7.35 4.04
N ALA A 22 -4.40 -6.91 4.96
CA ALA A 22 -2.98 -6.73 4.71
C ALA A 22 -2.28 -8.08 4.49
N ALA A 23 -1.37 -8.14 3.51
CA ALA A 23 -0.48 -9.27 3.35
C ALA A 23 0.70 -9.17 4.33
N GLU A 24 1.21 -10.33 4.80
CA GLU A 24 2.33 -10.38 5.73
C GLU A 24 3.62 -9.88 5.08
N ASN A 25 3.93 -10.36 3.86
CA ASN A 25 5.13 -10.02 3.10
C ASN A 25 4.77 -9.61 1.66
N PRO A 26 4.16 -8.45 1.44
CA PRO A 26 3.65 -8.17 0.12
C PRO A 26 4.71 -7.77 -0.87
N THR A 27 4.46 -8.16 -2.10
CA THR A 27 5.05 -7.58 -3.33
C THR A 27 4.32 -6.31 -3.78
N TYR A 28 3.08 -6.09 -3.30
CA TYR A 28 2.29 -4.88 -3.56
C TYR A 28 1.49 -4.46 -2.33
N ARG A 29 1.56 -3.19 -1.96
CA ARG A 29 0.74 -2.58 -0.91
C ARG A 29 -0.34 -1.71 -1.52
N LEU A 30 -1.51 -1.67 -0.89
CA LEU A 30 -2.48 -0.61 -1.18
C LEU A 30 -1.95 0.70 -0.57
N VAL A 31 -1.86 1.75 -1.38
CA VAL A 31 -1.39 3.07 -0.93
C VAL A 31 -2.47 4.14 -0.96
N GLU A 32 -3.46 4.02 -1.84
CA GLU A 32 -4.57 4.97 -1.91
C GLU A 32 -5.88 4.26 -2.25
N ALA A 33 -6.98 4.69 -1.64
CA ALA A 33 -8.33 4.26 -1.98
C ALA A 33 -9.31 5.44 -1.89
N TYR A 34 -10.06 5.67 -2.97
CA TYR A 34 -11.07 6.72 -3.09
C TYR A 34 -12.44 6.13 -3.39
N PHE A 35 -13.48 6.79 -2.89
CA PHE A 35 -14.86 6.54 -3.24
C PHE A 35 -15.42 7.74 -4.01
N GLN A 36 -15.96 7.50 -5.21
CA GLN A 36 -16.64 8.54 -5.97
C GLN A 36 -18.11 8.19 -6.11
N ASP A 37 -18.92 9.12 -5.63
CA ASP A 37 -20.36 9.08 -5.77
C ASP A 37 -20.72 9.74 -7.11
N ASN A 38 -21.31 8.97 -8.03
CA ASN A 38 -21.66 9.46 -9.36
C ASN A 38 -23.09 10.02 -9.43
N ARG A 39 -23.76 10.22 -8.30
CA ARG A 39 -25.03 10.96 -8.25
C ARG A 39 -24.80 12.40 -8.71
N ASP A 40 -25.75 12.93 -9.46
CA ASP A 40 -25.76 14.35 -9.81
C ASP A 40 -25.86 15.19 -8.51
N PRO A 41 -24.88 16.07 -8.22
CA PRO A 41 -24.93 16.90 -7.03
C PRO A 41 -26.09 17.91 -7.06
N GLU A 42 -26.56 18.31 -8.25
CA GLU A 42 -27.71 19.21 -8.41
C GLU A 42 -29.05 18.47 -8.33
N ASN A 43 -29.05 17.16 -8.61
CA ASN A 43 -30.23 16.32 -8.49
C ASN A 43 -29.91 14.94 -7.88
N PRO A 44 -29.70 14.85 -6.56
CA PRO A 44 -29.28 13.61 -5.89
C PRO A 44 -30.34 12.50 -5.90
N ASN A 45 -31.58 12.82 -6.33
CA ASN A 45 -32.67 11.88 -6.48
C ASN A 45 -32.82 11.35 -7.91
N ASP A 46 -32.09 11.92 -8.87
CA ASP A 46 -32.09 11.46 -10.26
C ASP A 46 -31.29 10.18 -10.40
N ARG A 47 -32.00 9.05 -10.33
CA ARG A 47 -31.42 7.73 -10.52
C ARG A 47 -31.11 7.44 -11.99
N GLU A 48 -31.80 8.10 -12.93
CA GLU A 48 -31.64 7.89 -14.38
C GLU A 48 -30.40 8.60 -14.93
N ALA A 49 -30.07 9.79 -14.43
CA ALA A 49 -28.86 10.52 -14.83
C ALA A 49 -27.55 9.77 -14.51
N ALA A 50 -27.58 8.91 -13.49
CA ALA A 50 -26.45 8.06 -13.10
C ALA A 50 -26.32 6.80 -13.98
N GLU A 51 -27.41 6.33 -14.60
CA GLU A 51 -27.46 5.08 -15.38
C GLU A 51 -26.79 5.16 -16.76
N SER A 52 -26.64 6.36 -17.31
CA SER A 52 -26.15 6.54 -18.69
C SER A 52 -24.61 6.72 -18.83
N LYS A 53 -23.85 6.86 -17.73
CA LYS A 53 -22.45 7.35 -17.81
C LYS A 53 -21.40 6.38 -17.27
N ASN A 54 -21.16 5.21 -17.90
CA ASN A 54 -19.94 4.36 -17.69
C ASN A 54 -19.40 4.29 -16.23
N GLY A 55 -20.31 4.34 -15.25
CA GLY A 55 -20.05 4.97 -13.95
C GLY A 55 -19.95 3.99 -12.81
N ILE A 56 -19.89 2.71 -13.14
CA ILE A 56 -19.95 1.59 -12.22
C ILE A 56 -18.67 0.77 -12.40
N LYS A 57 -17.56 1.33 -11.91
CA LYS A 57 -16.22 0.75 -12.16
C LYS A 57 -15.41 0.68 -10.89
N ILE A 58 -14.62 -0.39 -10.77
CA ILE A 58 -13.46 -0.42 -9.89
C ILE A 58 -12.23 -0.15 -10.76
N MET A 59 -11.64 1.03 -10.60
CA MET A 59 -10.42 1.43 -11.30
C MET A 59 -9.22 1.09 -10.43
N VAL A 60 -8.23 0.40 -11.00
CA VAL A 60 -7.04 -0.04 -10.28
C VAL A 60 -5.79 0.48 -10.99
N GLY A 61 -5.09 1.40 -10.34
CA GLY A 61 -3.76 1.86 -10.73
C GLY A 61 -2.66 1.05 -10.03
N VAL A 62 -1.60 0.73 -10.75
CA VAL A 62 -0.43 0.02 -10.24
C VAL A 62 0.82 0.77 -10.63
N VAL A 63 1.64 1.09 -9.62
CA VAL A 63 2.91 1.80 -9.79
C VAL A 63 4.06 1.03 -9.15
N ASP A 64 5.28 1.27 -9.61
CA ASP A 64 6.48 0.76 -8.99
C ASP A 64 6.82 1.51 -7.68
N ALA A 65 7.87 1.08 -7.01
CA ALA A 65 8.34 1.72 -5.78
C ALA A 65 8.66 3.23 -5.91
N ARG A 66 8.86 3.73 -7.14
CA ARG A 66 9.16 5.15 -7.44
C ARG A 66 7.94 5.91 -7.96
N GLY A 67 6.76 5.28 -7.97
CA GLY A 67 5.53 5.90 -8.46
C GLY A 67 5.35 5.88 -9.98
N ARG A 68 6.19 5.14 -10.73
CA ARG A 68 6.03 5.00 -12.19
C ARG A 68 4.99 3.93 -12.50
N ALA A 69 4.13 4.18 -13.48
CA ALA A 69 3.14 3.21 -13.95
C ALA A 69 3.77 1.86 -14.32
N LEU A 70 3.17 0.77 -13.86
CA LEU A 70 3.55 -0.59 -14.24
C LEU A 70 2.56 -1.17 -15.25
N THR A 71 3.07 -1.54 -16.42
CA THR A 71 2.28 -2.19 -17.50
C THR A 71 2.23 -3.70 -17.31
N ASN A 72 1.17 -4.33 -17.83
CA ASN A 72 1.00 -5.78 -17.89
C ASN A 72 1.00 -6.48 -16.52
N VAL A 73 0.62 -5.77 -15.45
CA VAL A 73 0.43 -6.35 -14.11
C VAL A 73 -0.95 -6.97 -14.03
N ARG A 74 -1.02 -8.24 -13.60
CA ARG A 74 -2.28 -8.97 -13.41
C ARG A 74 -2.95 -8.57 -12.11
N VAL A 75 -4.05 -7.85 -12.22
CA VAL A 75 -4.96 -7.50 -11.12
C VAL A 75 -6.12 -8.49 -11.13
N ILE A 76 -6.57 -8.93 -9.96
CA ILE A 76 -7.61 -9.94 -9.79
C ILE A 76 -8.81 -9.31 -9.09
N GLN A 77 -10.00 -9.55 -9.63
CA GLN A 77 -11.29 -9.35 -8.98
C GLN A 77 -11.85 -10.72 -8.61
N ALA A 78 -11.95 -11.01 -7.31
CA ALA A 78 -12.59 -12.21 -6.80
C ALA A 78 -14.00 -11.91 -6.31
N PHE A 79 -14.91 -12.87 -6.48
CA PHE A 79 -16.27 -12.90 -5.97
C PHE A 79 -16.64 -14.35 -5.62
N PRO A 80 -17.77 -14.64 -4.95
CA PRO A 80 -18.04 -15.97 -4.41
C PRO A 80 -17.93 -17.10 -5.45
N GLY A 81 -16.89 -17.93 -5.33
CA GLY A 81 -16.65 -19.10 -6.19
C GLY A 81 -15.87 -18.82 -7.47
N GLU A 82 -15.56 -17.56 -7.79
CA GLU A 82 -15.00 -17.17 -9.10
C GLU A 82 -13.95 -16.06 -9.01
N GLU A 83 -13.10 -15.98 -10.04
CA GLU A 83 -12.11 -14.93 -10.22
C GLU A 83 -12.12 -14.43 -11.67
N ALA A 84 -12.09 -13.11 -11.84
CA ALA A 84 -11.77 -12.44 -13.09
C ALA A 84 -10.42 -11.72 -12.95
N PHE A 85 -9.77 -11.40 -14.06
CA PHE A 85 -8.55 -10.61 -14.04
C PHE A 85 -8.48 -9.62 -15.20
N ALA A 86 -7.71 -8.56 -14.98
CA ALA A 86 -7.33 -7.59 -16.00
C ALA A 86 -5.83 -7.33 -15.93
N LEU A 87 -5.24 -6.95 -17.06
CA LEU A 87 -3.85 -6.52 -17.14
C LEU A 87 -3.81 -5.00 -17.17
N THR A 88 -2.87 -4.40 -16.45
CA THR A 88 -2.68 -2.95 -16.52
C THR A 88 -2.19 -2.51 -17.90
N THR A 89 -2.74 -1.40 -18.37
CA THR A 89 -2.34 -0.73 -19.62
C THR A 89 -0.93 -0.11 -19.51
N PRO A 90 -0.36 0.44 -20.59
CA PRO A 90 0.89 1.21 -20.52
C PRO A 90 0.86 2.39 -19.53
N ALA A 91 -0.32 2.94 -19.26
CA ALA A 91 -0.52 3.99 -18.25
C ALA A 91 -0.65 3.44 -16.82
N GLY A 92 -0.54 2.13 -16.63
CA GLY A 92 -0.49 1.49 -15.33
C GLY A 92 -1.84 1.29 -14.66
N TYR A 93 -2.95 1.30 -15.40
CA TYR A 93 -4.27 1.06 -14.83
C TYR A 93 -5.06 -0.01 -15.57
N CYS A 94 -6.04 -0.59 -14.88
CA CYS A 94 -7.09 -1.45 -15.44
C CYS A 94 -8.43 -1.16 -14.75
N GLU A 95 -9.51 -1.70 -15.28
CA GLU A 95 -10.86 -1.51 -14.76
C GLU A 95 -11.62 -2.83 -14.65
N PHE A 96 -12.55 -2.88 -13.71
CA PHE A 96 -13.53 -3.95 -13.57
C PHE A 96 -14.92 -3.34 -13.51
N ASP A 97 -15.84 -3.94 -14.27
CA ASP A 97 -17.26 -3.67 -14.15
C ASP A 97 -17.79 -4.25 -12.83
N MET A 98 -18.80 -3.59 -12.27
CA MET A 98 -19.61 -4.16 -11.20
C MET A 98 -21.03 -4.39 -11.73
N SER A 99 -21.59 -5.56 -11.46
CA SER A 99 -22.94 -5.92 -11.86
C SER A 99 -23.96 -5.53 -10.79
N GLY A 100 -25.24 -5.39 -11.19
CA GLY A 100 -26.32 -4.96 -10.28
C GLY A 100 -26.61 -5.93 -9.13
N ASP A 101 -26.23 -7.19 -9.27
CA ASP A 101 -26.27 -8.24 -8.25
C ASP A 101 -25.17 -8.09 -7.18
N SER A 102 -24.16 -7.23 -7.40
CA SER A 102 -23.15 -6.89 -6.41
C SER A 102 -23.64 -5.93 -5.32
N SER A 103 -24.95 -5.71 -5.26
CA SER A 103 -25.54 -4.77 -4.33
C SER A 103 -25.55 -5.28 -2.89
N PHE A 104 -25.26 -4.37 -1.95
CA PHE A 104 -25.25 -4.68 -0.52
C PHE A 104 -25.85 -3.53 0.31
N ASP A 105 -26.32 -3.84 1.52
CA ASP A 105 -26.88 -2.88 2.47
C ASP A 105 -25.91 -2.64 3.65
N PRO A 106 -25.14 -1.53 3.64
CA PRO A 106 -24.17 -1.25 4.71
C PRO A 106 -24.83 -1.02 6.07
N ASN A 107 -26.11 -0.60 6.14
CA ASN A 107 -26.83 -0.40 7.40
C ASN A 107 -27.16 -1.73 8.09
N LYS A 108 -27.15 -2.83 7.33
CA LYS A 108 -27.26 -4.20 7.84
C LYS A 108 -25.90 -4.85 8.09
N ASN A 109 -24.83 -4.05 8.14
CA ASN A 109 -23.45 -4.52 8.27
C ASN A 109 -23.04 -5.49 7.15
N GLN A 110 -23.66 -5.37 5.96
CA GLN A 110 -23.27 -6.13 4.78
C GLN A 110 -22.10 -5.45 4.07
N ALA A 111 -21.36 -6.22 3.29
CA ALA A 111 -20.29 -5.74 2.43
C ALA A 111 -20.53 -6.27 1.00
N GLY A 112 -20.00 -5.58 0.00
CA GLY A 112 -20.10 -6.02 -1.38
C GLY A 112 -19.31 -7.32 -1.64
N PRO A 113 -19.64 -8.07 -2.70
CA PRO A 113 -19.07 -9.39 -2.94
C PRO A 113 -17.64 -9.34 -3.48
N TYR A 114 -17.19 -8.20 -3.99
CA TYR A 114 -15.92 -8.11 -4.70
C TYR A 114 -14.74 -7.91 -3.76
N THR A 115 -13.64 -8.57 -4.13
CA THR A 115 -12.32 -8.36 -3.58
C THR A 115 -11.34 -8.03 -4.70
N ILE A 116 -10.56 -6.96 -4.56
CA ILE A 116 -9.50 -6.60 -5.51
C ILE A 116 -8.13 -6.83 -4.89
N PHE A 117 -7.24 -7.48 -5.63
CA PHE A 117 -5.87 -7.71 -5.21
C PHE A 117 -4.90 -7.99 -6.37
N ILE A 118 -3.61 -7.92 -6.05
CA ILE A 118 -2.52 -8.46 -6.88
C ILE A 118 -1.95 -9.66 -6.12
N ARG A 119 -1.52 -10.73 -6.81
CA ARG A 119 -0.96 -11.91 -6.13
C ARG A 119 0.25 -11.51 -5.27
N GLY A 120 0.24 -11.94 -4.01
CA GLY A 120 1.24 -11.53 -3.04
C GLY A 120 1.08 -10.09 -2.55
N GLY A 121 -0.06 -9.43 -2.77
CA GLY A 121 -0.33 -8.08 -2.26
C GLY A 121 -1.45 -8.02 -1.24
N ASP A 122 -1.71 -6.81 -0.73
CA ASP A 122 -2.89 -6.52 0.08
C ASP A 122 -4.20 -6.81 -0.70
N LYS A 123 -5.29 -7.09 0.02
CA LYS A 123 -6.62 -7.29 -0.57
C LYS A 123 -7.60 -6.23 -0.10
N VAL A 124 -8.33 -5.61 -1.02
CA VAL A 124 -9.44 -4.70 -0.71
C VAL A 124 -10.74 -5.49 -0.82
N VAL A 125 -11.42 -5.68 0.31
CA VAL A 125 -12.59 -6.56 0.45
C VAL A 125 -13.84 -5.72 0.71
N GLY A 126 -14.98 -6.15 0.17
CA GLY A 126 -16.28 -5.55 0.44
C GLY A 126 -16.78 -4.60 -0.65
N LEU A 127 -16.16 -4.62 -1.83
CA LEU A 127 -16.48 -3.74 -2.94
C LEU A 127 -17.77 -4.22 -3.65
N GLY A 128 -18.57 -3.28 -4.15
CA GLY A 128 -19.86 -3.56 -4.81
C GLY A 128 -20.72 -2.31 -4.89
N LEU A 129 -22.03 -2.48 -5.11
CA LEU A 129 -22.95 -1.35 -5.25
C LEU A 129 -23.78 -1.12 -3.97
N PRO A 130 -23.39 -0.18 -3.09
CA PRO A 130 -24.15 0.08 -1.87
C PRO A 130 -25.56 0.54 -2.24
N LEU A 131 -26.59 -0.21 -1.84
CA LEU A 131 -28.00 0.08 -2.14
C LEU A 131 -28.28 0.35 -3.63
N ARG A 132 -27.59 -0.36 -4.54
CA ARG A 132 -27.64 -0.22 -6.01
C ARG A 132 -27.21 1.16 -6.51
N GLN A 133 -26.49 1.92 -5.69
CA GLN A 133 -25.98 3.22 -6.07
C GLN A 133 -24.84 3.08 -7.08
N HIS A 134 -24.83 3.95 -8.09
CA HIS A 134 -23.77 4.03 -9.07
C HIS A 134 -22.57 4.77 -8.47
N VAL A 135 -21.48 4.04 -8.29
CA VAL A 135 -20.28 4.51 -7.61
C VAL A 135 -19.05 4.03 -8.35
N GLN A 136 -17.95 4.74 -8.15
CA GLN A 136 -16.62 4.29 -8.56
C GLN A 136 -15.70 4.14 -7.36
N TYR A 137 -14.88 3.10 -7.43
CA TYR A 137 -13.77 2.91 -6.50
C TYR A 137 -12.48 3.10 -7.25
N LEU A 138 -11.60 3.98 -6.75
CA LEU A 138 -10.27 4.19 -7.32
C LEU A 138 -9.25 3.65 -6.33
N LEU A 139 -8.56 2.58 -6.72
CA LEU A 139 -7.56 1.90 -5.91
C LEU A 139 -6.19 2.10 -6.53
N LYS A 140 -5.18 2.41 -5.70
CA LYS A 140 -3.78 2.47 -6.14
C LYS A 140 -2.94 1.50 -5.33
N PHE A 141 -2.32 0.56 -6.04
CA PHE A 141 -1.32 -0.34 -5.50
C PHE A 141 0.08 0.16 -5.87
N GLN A 142 0.99 0.05 -4.92
CA GLN A 142 2.40 0.34 -5.12
C GLN A 142 3.19 -0.96 -4.91
N GLN A 143 4.03 -1.29 -5.89
CA GLN A 143 4.98 -2.38 -5.74
C GLN A 143 5.88 -2.06 -4.54
N THR A 144 5.95 -2.99 -3.60
CA THR A 144 6.97 -2.88 -2.56
C THR A 144 8.32 -3.00 -3.24
N PRO A 145 9.31 -2.19 -2.84
CA PRO A 145 10.68 -2.46 -3.27
C PRO A 145 10.95 -3.94 -2.99
N PRO A 146 11.48 -4.72 -3.95
CA PRO A 146 11.93 -6.06 -3.62
C PRO A 146 12.84 -5.92 -2.40
N ALA A 147 12.67 -6.79 -1.40
CA ALA A 147 13.68 -6.97 -0.37
C ALA A 147 14.97 -7.18 -1.15
N ARG A 148 15.84 -6.16 -1.15
CA ARG A 148 17.05 -6.19 -1.97
C ARG A 148 17.77 -7.45 -1.52
N GLN A 149 18.13 -8.33 -2.45
CA GLN A 149 18.98 -9.45 -2.10
C GLN A 149 20.34 -8.83 -1.78
N LEU A 150 20.58 -8.59 -0.49
CA LEU A 150 21.83 -8.05 0.03
C LEU A 150 22.86 -9.17 0.24
N ASP A 151 22.48 -10.41 -0.04
CA ASP A 151 23.33 -11.59 0.04
C ASP A 151 24.50 -11.44 -0.94
N GLY A 152 25.73 -11.58 -0.43
CA GLY A 152 26.96 -11.36 -1.18
C GLY A 152 27.55 -9.95 -1.08
N LEU A 153 26.85 -8.99 -0.47
CA LEU A 153 27.44 -7.71 -0.06
C LEU A 153 28.00 -7.80 1.34
N GLU A 154 29.10 -7.10 1.60
CA GLU A 154 29.55 -6.80 2.96
C GLU A 154 28.45 -6.07 3.73
N LEU A 155 28.24 -6.44 4.99
CA LEU A 155 27.10 -5.98 5.80
C LEU A 155 26.98 -4.44 5.86
N GLY A 156 28.11 -3.73 5.93
CA GLY A 156 28.10 -2.27 5.93
C GLY A 156 27.63 -1.66 4.60
N VAL A 157 27.96 -2.30 3.48
CA VAL A 157 27.46 -1.90 2.14
C VAL A 157 25.97 -2.20 2.05
N ALA A 158 25.54 -3.37 2.54
CA ALA A 158 24.14 -3.77 2.60
C ALA A 158 23.30 -2.75 3.39
N ALA A 159 23.78 -2.31 4.55
CA ALA A 159 23.11 -1.31 5.39
C ALA A 159 22.96 0.04 4.66
N LYS A 160 24.03 0.58 4.06
CA LYS A 160 23.95 1.84 3.29
C LYS A 160 22.93 1.76 2.17
N VAL A 161 22.96 0.65 1.42
CA VAL A 161 22.12 0.37 0.26
C VAL A 161 20.64 0.21 0.66
N ALA A 162 20.36 -0.37 1.82
CA ALA A 162 19.02 -0.53 2.36
C ALA A 162 18.42 0.81 2.82
N LEU A 163 19.20 1.61 3.54
CA LEU A 163 18.70 2.81 4.21
C LEU A 163 18.65 4.04 3.30
N ALA A 164 19.48 4.13 2.26
CA ALA A 164 19.51 5.28 1.35
C ALA A 164 18.20 5.54 0.56
N ASN A 165 17.19 4.66 0.64
CA ASN A 165 15.89 4.87 0.00
C ASN A 165 14.76 5.24 0.99
N THR A 166 15.06 5.32 2.29
CA THR A 166 14.06 5.57 3.35
C THR A 166 14.01 7.05 3.76
N PHE A 167 14.23 7.95 2.81
CA PHE A 167 14.38 9.39 3.08
C PHE A 167 13.08 10.04 3.56
N GLY A 168 13.18 10.78 4.66
CA GLY A 168 12.23 11.81 5.07
C GLY A 168 11.17 11.41 6.10
N VAL A 169 11.52 11.36 7.40
CA VAL A 169 10.59 11.31 8.56
C VAL A 169 11.32 11.78 9.86
N PRO A 170 10.61 12.33 10.87
CA PRO A 170 11.13 12.77 12.18
C PRO A 170 11.97 11.73 12.95
N LEU A 171 13.07 12.23 13.54
CA LEU A 171 14.01 11.46 14.36
C LEU A 171 13.38 11.03 15.71
N ASN A 172 13.32 9.72 15.96
CA ASN A 172 13.16 9.20 17.32
C ASN A 172 14.48 9.32 18.10
N THR A 173 14.70 10.47 18.75
CA THR A 173 15.91 10.73 19.55
C THR A 173 16.09 9.79 20.75
N GLN A 174 15.05 9.04 21.13
CA GLN A 174 15.12 8.07 22.23
C GLN A 174 15.60 6.68 21.80
N ALA A 175 15.62 6.41 20.50
CA ALA A 175 16.05 5.13 19.95
C ALA A 175 17.53 4.86 20.22
N ALA A 176 17.89 3.57 20.34
CA ALA A 176 19.25 3.15 20.62
C ALA A 176 20.22 3.59 19.52
N LEU A 177 19.80 3.48 18.25
CA LEU A 177 20.60 3.88 17.09
C LEU A 177 20.82 5.39 17.05
N ALA A 178 19.81 6.19 17.40
CA ALA A 178 19.93 7.65 17.47
C ALA A 178 20.88 8.10 18.58
N LYS A 179 20.76 7.50 19.78
CA LYS A 179 21.68 7.77 20.90
C LYS A 179 23.12 7.44 20.52
N PHE A 180 23.33 6.29 19.90
CA PHE A 180 24.64 5.86 19.42
C PHE A 180 25.20 6.82 18.36
N ALA A 181 24.41 7.21 17.36
CA ALA A 181 24.85 8.11 16.30
C ALA A 181 25.25 9.50 16.82
N VAL A 182 24.49 10.05 17.78
CA VAL A 182 24.82 11.32 18.44
C VAL A 182 26.11 11.21 19.24
N GLN A 183 26.29 10.15 20.03
CA GLN A 183 27.53 9.89 20.78
C GLN A 183 28.76 9.78 19.86
N ASN A 184 28.57 9.20 18.67
CA ASN A 184 29.61 9.02 17.67
C ASN A 184 29.70 10.18 16.65
N LYS A 185 28.96 11.29 16.87
CA LYS A 185 29.01 12.51 16.05
C LYS A 185 28.76 12.28 14.55
N LEU A 186 27.84 11.38 14.20
CA LEU A 186 27.51 11.06 12.79
C LEU A 186 26.68 12.14 12.07
N GLY A 187 26.45 13.28 12.71
CA GLY A 187 25.80 14.47 12.13
C GLY A 187 24.28 14.41 12.21
N ILE A 188 23.59 14.70 11.10
CA ILE A 188 22.13 14.77 11.05
C ILE A 188 21.52 13.46 10.52
N PRO A 189 20.36 13.04 11.04
CA PRO A 189 19.64 11.89 10.49
C PRO A 189 19.09 12.23 9.11
N LEU A 190 19.14 11.27 8.20
CA LEU A 190 18.60 11.37 6.85
C LEU A 190 17.33 10.54 6.67
N THR A 191 17.16 9.50 7.50
CA THR A 191 16.04 8.54 7.42
C THR A 191 15.50 8.23 8.81
N ASP A 192 14.34 7.57 8.88
CA ASP A 192 13.89 6.88 10.08
C ASP A 192 14.59 5.53 10.25
N GLU A 193 14.38 4.88 11.40
CA GLU A 193 14.71 3.48 11.60
C GLU A 193 13.91 2.61 10.62
N SER A 194 14.60 1.71 9.93
CA SER A 194 13.97 0.76 9.02
C SER A 194 14.63 -0.61 9.10
N GLU A 195 13.82 -1.64 8.89
CA GLU A 195 14.27 -3.01 8.89
C GLU A 195 14.81 -3.42 7.51
N PHE A 196 15.85 -4.24 7.51
CA PHE A 196 16.38 -4.87 6.31
C PHE A 196 16.85 -6.30 6.58
N GLN A 197 16.86 -7.15 5.55
CA GLN A 197 17.29 -8.54 5.64
C GLN A 197 18.71 -8.70 5.06
N TRP A 198 19.59 -9.40 5.77
CA TRP A 198 20.91 -9.77 5.27
C TRP A 198 21.29 -11.17 5.76
N GLN A 199 21.61 -12.08 4.83
CA GLN A 199 21.97 -13.47 5.11
C GLN A 199 20.94 -14.19 6.01
N GLY A 200 19.65 -13.96 5.75
CA GLY A 200 18.55 -14.58 6.50
C GLY A 200 18.33 -14.03 7.91
N ALA A 201 19.00 -12.93 8.28
CA ALA A 201 18.77 -12.24 9.54
C ALA A 201 18.16 -10.85 9.32
N THR A 202 17.21 -10.48 10.19
CA THR A 202 16.64 -9.12 10.24
C THR A 202 17.58 -8.19 10.99
N TYR A 203 17.84 -7.03 10.39
CA TYR A 203 18.56 -5.90 10.97
C TYR A 203 17.64 -4.70 11.03
N VAL A 204 17.91 -3.79 11.96
CA VAL A 204 17.33 -2.45 12.00
C VAL A 204 18.45 -1.44 11.80
N GLY A 205 18.18 -0.39 11.02
CA GLY A 205 19.18 0.62 10.71
C GLY A 205 18.59 2.00 10.48
N GLN A 206 19.45 3.02 10.53
CA GLN A 206 19.13 4.41 10.25
C GLN A 206 20.30 5.09 9.52
N MET A 207 20.01 5.89 8.50
CA MET A 207 21.01 6.65 7.76
C MET A 207 21.25 8.02 8.39
N TRP A 208 22.51 8.40 8.52
CA TRP A 208 22.98 9.70 9.00
C TRP A 208 23.94 10.31 7.98
N SER A 209 24.16 11.62 8.05
CA SER A 209 25.10 12.31 7.15
C SER A 209 26.53 11.75 7.21
N GLY A 210 26.92 11.17 8.34
CA GLY A 210 28.23 10.57 8.57
C GLY A 210 28.31 9.06 8.34
N GLY A 211 27.21 8.37 8.04
CA GLY A 211 27.19 6.92 7.81
C GLY A 211 25.86 6.24 8.17
N ALA A 212 25.81 4.94 7.95
CA ALA A 212 24.68 4.10 8.34
C ALA A 212 24.95 3.50 9.73
N VAL A 213 24.03 3.70 10.69
CA VAL A 213 24.02 2.94 11.95
C VAL A 213 23.04 1.79 11.86
N PHE A 214 23.44 0.60 12.31
CA PHE A 214 22.58 -0.57 12.24
C PHE A 214 22.98 -1.63 13.27
N CYS A 215 22.05 -2.51 13.61
CA CYS A 215 22.30 -3.69 14.42
C CYS A 215 21.35 -4.82 14.03
N LYS A 216 21.65 -6.05 14.45
CA LYS A 216 20.70 -7.16 14.30
C LYS A 216 19.47 -6.87 15.18
N GLN A 217 18.28 -7.19 14.68
CA GLN A 217 17.05 -6.94 15.42
C GLN A 217 17.08 -7.69 16.76
N GLY A 218 16.83 -6.99 17.86
CA GLY A 218 16.92 -7.51 19.23
C GLY A 218 18.32 -7.46 19.86
N ASP A 219 19.36 -7.04 19.12
CA ASP A 219 20.74 -6.95 19.59
C ASP A 219 21.27 -5.50 19.59
N PHE A 220 20.55 -4.61 20.29
CA PHE A 220 20.87 -3.19 20.37
C PHE A 220 22.16 -2.87 21.16
N GLY A 221 22.80 -3.88 21.77
CA GLY A 221 24.13 -3.76 22.38
C GLY A 221 25.27 -3.76 21.35
N ASN A 222 25.02 -4.27 20.14
CA ASN A 222 26.02 -4.48 19.09
C ASN A 222 25.76 -3.59 17.86
N ILE A 223 25.67 -2.28 18.08
CA ILE A 223 25.46 -1.30 17.00
C ILE A 223 26.77 -1.09 16.22
N GLN A 224 26.65 -1.10 14.89
CA GLN A 224 27.75 -0.93 13.95
C GLN A 224 27.55 0.35 13.11
N VAL A 225 28.66 0.88 12.58
CA VAL A 225 28.67 2.01 11.64
C VAL A 225 29.29 1.54 10.34
N ALA A 226 28.66 1.93 9.22
CA ALA A 226 29.23 1.79 7.89
C ALA A 226 29.38 3.12 7.20
#